data_AF-A0A3C1HX27-F1
#
_entry.id   AF-A0A3C1HX27-F1
#
_cell.length_a   1.000
_cell.length_b   1.000
_cell.length_c   1.000
_cell.angle_alpha   90.00
_cell.angle_beta   90.00
_cell.angle_gamma   90.00
#
_symmetry.space_group_name_H-M   'P 1'
#
loop_
_entity.id
_entity.type
_entity.pdbx_description
1 polymer ?
#
loop_
_entity_poly.entity_id
_entity_poly.type
_entity_poly.pdbx_seq_one_letter_code
_entity_poly.pdbx_strand_id
1 'polypeptide(L)'
;MSRSDANVQVPHKPADAKRGFVPSDEKNFSPSALETLRTAAKHISYLINEGYDIKSASTFVGNHFSLSERQRLALVRSISTSGQLDKRRAKEVASLSGRKVWIDGFNTVITLEVMLCNSILFDCMDGCIRDLAAMRGTYRIIPETEYAIKMLFSALAKMNVNSAHILLDEPVSNSGRLKALLADIKEEQDKCCPFSLDIQLLKDVDRELWTKENVITADAIILDHCISWFNLMAVCAKESGAKPLRAWA
;
A
#
# COMPACT_ATOMS: atom_id res chain seq x y z
N MET A 1 3.25 39.15 7.95
CA MET A 1 1.88 38.65 8.20
C MET A 1 1.84 37.18 7.79
N SER A 2 1.48 36.34 8.74
CA SER A 2 1.69 34.89 8.80
C SER A 2 0.92 34.10 7.75
N ARG A 3 1.55 33.05 7.22
CA ARG A 3 0.84 31.90 6.65
C ARG A 3 1.01 30.74 7.62
N SER A 4 -0.11 30.30 8.16
CA SER A 4 -0.23 29.15 9.07
C SER A 4 -0.05 27.86 8.27
N ASP A 5 1.06 27.16 8.53
CA ASP A 5 1.20 25.75 8.20
C ASP A 5 0.18 24.97 9.03
N ALA A 6 -0.87 24.48 8.37
CA ALA A 6 -1.80 23.52 8.97
C ALA A 6 -1.08 22.17 9.06
N ASN A 7 -0.23 22.05 10.09
CA ASN A 7 0.38 20.80 10.49
C ASN A 7 -0.74 19.89 11.00
N VAL A 8 -1.07 18.84 10.24
CA VAL A 8 -2.07 17.84 10.66
C VAL A 8 -1.49 17.09 11.86
N GLN A 9 -1.81 17.57 13.05
CA GLN A 9 -1.41 16.94 14.31
C GLN A 9 -2.20 15.64 14.47
N VAL A 10 -1.51 14.50 14.30
CA VAL A 10 -2.06 13.17 14.57
C VAL A 10 -2.20 13.01 16.09
N PRO A 11 -3.42 12.84 16.64
CA PRO A 11 -3.58 12.69 18.07
C PRO A 11 -3.02 11.34 18.56
N HIS A 12 -2.06 11.40 19.48
CA HIS A 12 -1.60 10.24 20.26
C HIS A 12 -2.65 9.89 21.33
N LYS A 13 -3.70 9.17 20.95
CA LYS A 13 -4.56 8.44 21.89
C LYS A 13 -4.49 6.96 21.52
N PRO A 14 -4.17 6.03 22.44
CA PRO A 14 -4.12 4.62 22.06
C PRO A 14 -5.56 4.16 21.80
N ALA A 15 -5.89 3.94 20.53
CA ALA A 15 -7.06 3.17 20.13
C ALA A 15 -6.71 1.68 20.27
N ASP A 16 -7.62 0.88 20.81
CA ASP A 16 -7.46 -0.56 21.07
C ASP A 16 -7.22 -1.44 19.82
N ALA A 17 -7.05 -0.84 18.63
CA ALA A 17 -6.72 -1.55 17.40
C ALA A 17 -5.70 -0.76 16.56
N LYS A 18 -4.40 -1.04 16.72
CA LYS A 18 -3.35 -0.54 15.81
C LYS A 18 -3.30 -1.41 14.56
N ARG A 19 -3.74 -0.91 13.40
CA ARG A 19 -3.71 -1.67 12.14
C ARG A 19 -2.30 -2.15 11.83
N GLY A 20 -2.15 -3.45 11.58
CA GLY A 20 -0.88 -4.05 11.16
C GLY A 20 0.15 -4.28 12.26
N PHE A 21 -0.07 -3.74 13.47
CA PHE A 21 0.83 -3.95 14.60
C PHE A 21 0.79 -5.40 15.09
N VAL A 22 1.97 -6.01 15.20
CA VAL A 22 2.12 -7.33 15.81
C VAL A 22 3.30 -7.28 16.78
N PRO A 23 3.14 -7.63 18.07
CA PRO A 23 4.21 -7.47 19.07
C PRO A 23 5.53 -8.18 18.73
N SER A 24 5.46 -9.31 18.01
CA SER A 24 6.66 -10.05 17.60
C SER A 24 7.48 -9.35 16.52
N ASP A 25 7.02 -8.22 15.98
CA ASP A 25 7.70 -7.44 14.95
C ASP A 25 9.02 -6.85 15.38
N GLU A 26 9.12 -6.41 16.63
CA GLU A 26 10.38 -5.90 17.19
C GLU A 26 11.49 -6.95 17.10
N LYS A 27 11.14 -8.23 17.30
CA LYS A 27 12.08 -9.36 17.14
C LYS A 27 12.22 -9.78 15.68
N ASN A 28 11.12 -9.91 14.95
CA ASN A 28 11.11 -10.40 13.56
C ASN A 28 11.87 -9.46 12.61
N PHE A 29 11.93 -8.17 12.93
CA PHE A 29 12.51 -7.13 12.08
C PHE A 29 13.52 -6.26 12.82
N SER A 30 14.20 -6.84 13.82
CA SER A 30 15.38 -6.24 14.43
C SER A 30 16.49 -6.01 13.38
N PRO A 31 17.49 -5.16 13.66
CA PRO A 31 18.59 -4.92 12.72
C PRO A 31 19.31 -6.20 12.25
N SER A 32 19.59 -7.13 13.16
CA SER A 32 20.20 -8.42 12.82
C SER A 32 19.27 -9.33 12.03
N ALA A 33 17.97 -9.32 12.34
CA ALA A 33 16.99 -10.05 11.55
C ALA A 33 16.90 -9.49 10.12
N LEU A 34 16.96 -8.17 9.94
CA LEU A 34 16.96 -7.53 8.62
C LEU A 34 18.19 -7.91 7.78
N GLU A 35 19.37 -8.08 8.39
CA GLU A 35 20.56 -8.58 7.68
C GLU A 35 20.36 -10.02 7.16
N THR A 36 19.79 -10.90 8.00
CA THR A 36 19.40 -12.25 7.59
C THR A 36 18.37 -12.21 6.46
N LEU A 37 17.36 -11.34 6.57
CA LEU A 37 16.33 -11.18 5.53
C LEU A 37 16.92 -10.70 4.20
N ARG A 38 17.87 -9.76 4.21
CA ARG A 38 18.55 -9.31 2.97
C ARG A 38 19.30 -10.44 2.29
N THR A 39 19.93 -11.33 3.07
CA THR A 39 20.62 -12.50 2.51
C THR A 39 19.62 -13.51 1.96
N ALA A 40 18.57 -13.84 2.70
CA ALA A 40 17.48 -14.69 2.24
C ALA A 40 16.81 -14.12 0.97
N ALA A 41 16.64 -12.79 0.89
CA ALA A 41 16.08 -12.13 -0.26
C ALA A 41 16.90 -12.34 -1.53
N LYS A 42 18.24 -12.32 -1.44
CA LYS A 42 19.12 -12.63 -2.58
C LYS A 42 18.91 -14.07 -3.07
N HIS A 43 18.79 -15.02 -2.15
CA HIS A 43 18.57 -16.43 -2.51
C HIS A 43 17.20 -16.63 -3.18
N ILE A 44 16.15 -16.03 -2.61
CA ILE A 44 14.80 -16.08 -3.21
C ILE A 44 14.81 -15.40 -4.57
N SER A 45 15.40 -14.21 -4.68
CA SER A 45 15.49 -13.45 -5.94
C SER A 45 16.19 -14.27 -7.03
N TYR A 46 17.30 -14.93 -6.71
CA TYR A 46 17.96 -15.85 -7.64
C TYR A 46 17.01 -16.95 -8.13
N LEU A 47 16.39 -17.69 -7.19
CA LEU A 47 15.49 -18.80 -7.53
C LEU A 47 14.31 -18.34 -8.40
N ILE A 48 13.64 -17.24 -8.06
CA ILE A 48 12.48 -16.81 -8.86
C ILE A 48 12.87 -16.32 -10.26
N ASN A 49 14.09 -15.79 -10.44
CA ASN A 49 14.59 -15.43 -11.77
C ASN A 49 14.92 -16.67 -12.61
N GLU A 50 15.29 -17.78 -11.99
CA GLU A 50 15.44 -19.09 -12.64
C GLU A 50 14.09 -19.79 -12.91
N GLY A 51 12.96 -19.12 -12.64
CA GLY A 51 11.62 -19.62 -12.93
C GLY A 51 10.97 -20.45 -11.82
N TYR A 52 11.56 -20.50 -10.63
CA TYR A 52 10.92 -21.15 -9.47
C TYR A 52 9.77 -20.29 -8.93
N ASP A 53 8.71 -20.96 -8.44
CA ASP A 53 7.59 -20.28 -7.79
C ASP A 53 8.04 -19.54 -6.51
N ILE A 54 7.55 -18.32 -6.31
CA ILE A 54 7.94 -17.45 -5.19
C ILE A 54 7.55 -18.01 -3.82
N LYS A 55 6.41 -18.72 -3.71
CA LYS A 55 5.99 -19.32 -2.45
C LYS A 55 6.89 -20.49 -2.12
N SER A 56 7.15 -21.38 -3.08
CA SER A 56 8.07 -22.52 -2.91
C SER A 56 9.49 -22.05 -2.57
N ALA A 57 10.02 -21.07 -3.30
CA ALA A 57 11.34 -20.49 -3.03
C ALA A 57 11.40 -19.86 -1.62
N SER A 58 10.39 -19.09 -1.22
CA SER A 58 10.29 -18.49 0.11
C SER A 58 10.19 -19.54 1.22
N THR A 59 9.44 -20.63 1.01
CA THR A 59 9.37 -21.75 1.95
C THR A 59 10.73 -22.44 2.10
N PHE A 60 11.38 -22.77 0.99
CA PHE A 60 12.68 -23.46 0.99
C PHE A 60 13.78 -22.62 1.65
N VAL A 61 13.97 -21.39 1.16
CA VAL A 61 14.97 -20.46 1.71
C VAL A 61 14.64 -20.09 3.15
N GLY A 62 13.38 -19.80 3.45
CA GLY A 62 13.00 -19.45 4.80
C GLY A 62 13.23 -20.59 5.80
N ASN A 63 13.12 -21.87 5.39
CA ASN A 63 13.45 -23.00 6.26
C ASN A 63 14.96 -23.02 6.57
N HIS A 64 15.80 -22.78 5.56
CA HIS A 64 17.25 -22.72 5.74
C HIS A 64 17.66 -21.63 6.75
N PHE A 65 17.03 -20.45 6.68
CA PHE A 65 17.30 -19.32 7.59
C PHE A 65 16.45 -19.32 8.87
N SER A 66 15.64 -20.36 9.12
CA SER A 66 14.69 -20.42 10.25
C SER A 66 13.75 -19.20 10.34
N LEU A 67 13.27 -18.68 9.21
CA LEU A 67 12.40 -17.50 9.15
C LEU A 67 10.99 -17.80 9.65
N SER A 68 10.41 -16.85 10.37
CA SER A 68 8.99 -16.88 10.75
C SER A 68 8.08 -16.66 9.53
N GLU A 69 6.82 -17.08 9.62
CA GLU A 69 5.83 -16.81 8.57
C GLU A 69 5.66 -15.32 8.27
N ARG A 70 5.81 -14.47 9.29
CA ARG A 70 5.72 -13.02 9.14
C ARG A 70 6.90 -12.45 8.36
N GLN A 71 8.10 -12.98 8.59
CA GLN A 71 9.30 -12.65 7.82
C GLN A 71 9.20 -13.15 6.37
N ARG A 72 8.70 -14.37 6.15
CA ARG A 72 8.47 -14.92 4.80
C ARG A 72 7.45 -14.08 4.02
N LEU A 73 6.36 -13.66 4.67
CA LEU A 73 5.38 -12.77 4.06
C LEU A 73 6.02 -11.45 3.62
N ALA A 74 6.89 -10.86 4.45
CA ALA A 74 7.63 -9.65 4.10
C ALA A 74 8.50 -9.85 2.85
N LEU A 75 9.24 -10.97 2.77
CA LEU A 75 10.06 -11.28 1.60
C LEU A 75 9.22 -11.49 0.34
N VAL A 76 8.13 -12.27 0.43
CA VAL A 76 7.23 -12.52 -0.71
C VAL A 76 6.61 -11.23 -1.24
N ARG A 77 6.27 -10.27 -0.36
CA ARG A 77 5.73 -8.97 -0.77
C ARG A 77 6.81 -8.00 -1.28
N SER A 78 8.07 -8.17 -0.88
CA SER A 78 9.14 -7.23 -1.20
C SER A 78 9.93 -7.58 -2.46
N ILE A 79 9.95 -8.86 -2.84
CA ILE A 79 10.83 -9.37 -3.90
C ILE A 79 10.05 -9.58 -5.19
N SER A 80 10.69 -9.33 -6.33
CA SER A 80 10.14 -9.61 -7.65
C SER A 80 11.26 -10.00 -8.62
N THR A 81 10.90 -10.71 -9.70
CA THR A 81 11.85 -11.05 -10.76
C THR A 81 12.33 -9.80 -11.50
N SER A 82 13.52 -9.85 -12.10
CA SER A 82 14.04 -8.77 -12.95
C SER A 82 13.04 -8.36 -14.04
N GLY A 83 12.47 -9.36 -14.74
CA GLY A 83 11.45 -9.12 -15.77
C GLY A 83 10.17 -8.46 -15.25
N GLN A 84 9.72 -8.77 -14.02
CA GLN A 84 8.60 -8.05 -13.39
C GLN A 84 8.98 -6.60 -13.07
N LEU A 85 10.18 -6.37 -12.52
CA LEU A 85 10.65 -5.03 -12.18
C LEU A 85 10.74 -4.13 -13.43
N ASP A 86 11.27 -4.66 -14.53
CA ASP A 86 11.35 -3.93 -15.80
C ASP A 86 9.97 -3.61 -16.36
N LYS A 87 9.04 -4.57 -16.34
CA LYS A 87 7.64 -4.36 -16.75
C LYS A 87 6.95 -3.30 -15.91
N ARG A 88 7.10 -3.35 -14.59
CA ARG A 88 6.49 -2.35 -13.68
C ARG A 88 7.09 -0.97 -13.93
N ARG A 89 8.41 -0.86 -14.05
CA ARG A 89 9.09 0.41 -14.33
C ARG A 89 8.64 1.04 -15.65
N ALA A 90 8.45 0.23 -16.69
CA ALA A 90 7.97 0.72 -17.99
C ALA A 90 6.54 1.28 -17.96
N LYS A 91 5.73 0.86 -16.98
CA LYS A 91 4.33 1.26 -16.78
C LYS A 91 4.14 2.37 -15.75
N GLU A 92 5.18 2.69 -14.98
CA GLU A 92 5.10 3.72 -13.93
C GLU A 92 5.02 5.11 -14.57
N VAL A 93 4.02 5.90 -14.17
CA VAL A 93 3.87 7.28 -14.64
C VAL A 93 4.48 8.25 -13.64
N ALA A 94 5.16 9.29 -14.13
CA ALA A 94 5.80 10.29 -13.27
C ALA A 94 4.83 11.35 -12.71
N SER A 95 3.67 11.55 -13.34
CA SER A 95 2.70 12.58 -12.95
C SER A 95 1.27 12.18 -13.32
N LEU A 96 0.33 12.61 -12.45
CA LEU A 96 -1.10 12.40 -12.58
C LEU A 96 -1.89 13.70 -12.83
N SER A 97 -1.20 14.82 -13.04
CA SER A 97 -1.86 16.13 -13.21
C SER A 97 -2.82 16.12 -14.39
N GLY A 98 -4.07 16.50 -14.14
CA GLY A 98 -5.17 16.53 -15.11
C GLY A 98 -5.68 15.16 -15.52
N ARG A 99 -5.21 14.06 -14.91
CA ARG A 99 -5.59 12.69 -15.31
C ARG A 99 -6.72 12.13 -14.47
N LYS A 100 -7.42 11.16 -15.07
CA LYS A 100 -8.30 10.23 -14.39
C LYS A 100 -7.46 9.12 -13.75
N VAL A 101 -7.72 8.81 -12.49
CA VAL A 101 -7.01 7.77 -11.73
C VAL A 101 -7.97 6.70 -11.23
N TRP A 102 -7.47 5.47 -11.12
CA TRP A 102 -8.19 4.32 -10.59
C TRP A 102 -7.49 3.79 -9.36
N ILE A 103 -8.22 3.57 -8.27
CA ILE A 103 -7.63 3.29 -6.96
C ILE A 103 -8.18 1.97 -6.45
N ASP A 104 -7.28 1.07 -6.07
CA ASP A 104 -7.60 -0.09 -5.23
C ASP A 104 -7.87 0.41 -3.81
N GLY A 105 -9.14 0.60 -3.47
CA GLY A 105 -9.53 1.33 -2.27
C GLY A 105 -9.13 0.65 -0.97
N PHE A 106 -9.27 -0.68 -0.88
CA PHE A 106 -8.94 -1.39 0.37
C PHE A 106 -7.44 -1.44 0.60
N ASN A 107 -6.65 -1.87 -0.39
CA ASN A 107 -5.20 -1.90 -0.22
C ASN A 107 -4.66 -0.49 0.07
N THR A 108 -5.15 0.54 -0.63
CA THR A 108 -4.73 1.93 -0.40
C THR A 108 -5.06 2.41 1.01
N VAL A 109 -6.31 2.27 1.46
CA VAL A 109 -6.75 2.73 2.79
C VAL A 109 -6.03 1.95 3.89
N ILE A 110 -5.88 0.64 3.76
CA ILE A 110 -5.21 -0.19 4.77
C ILE A 110 -3.73 0.18 4.91
N THR A 111 -3.01 0.37 3.80
CA THR A 111 -1.60 0.77 3.87
C THR A 111 -1.44 2.14 4.54
N LEU A 112 -2.34 3.09 4.27
CA LEU A 112 -2.35 4.40 4.94
C LEU A 112 -2.71 4.30 6.44
N GLU A 113 -3.66 3.42 6.81
CA GLU A 113 -3.96 3.11 8.21
C GLU A 113 -2.72 2.56 8.94
N VAL A 114 -2.01 1.60 8.33
CA VAL A 114 -0.77 1.03 8.89
C VAL A 114 0.29 2.11 9.08
N MET A 115 0.42 3.02 8.10
CA MET A 115 1.32 4.16 8.15
C MET A 115 1.00 5.08 9.33
N LEU A 116 -0.27 5.47 9.49
CA LEU A 116 -0.74 6.33 10.58
C LEU A 116 -0.61 5.68 11.96
N CYS A 117 -0.80 4.35 12.04
CA CYS A 117 -0.58 3.60 13.27
C CYS A 117 0.92 3.40 13.61
N ASN A 118 1.86 3.92 12.81
CA ASN A 118 3.31 3.68 12.93
C ASN A 118 3.66 2.18 13.00
N SER A 119 2.91 1.36 12.26
CA SER A 119 3.17 -0.07 12.15
C SER A 119 4.14 -0.35 11.02
N ILE A 120 4.65 -1.57 10.94
CA ILE A 120 5.70 -1.90 9.97
C ILE A 120 5.18 -1.79 8.53
N LEU A 121 5.95 -1.07 7.73
CA LEU A 121 5.86 -0.97 6.27
C LEU A 121 7.18 -1.43 5.65
N PHE A 122 7.12 -1.94 4.43
CA PHE A 122 8.28 -2.37 3.66
C PHE A 122 8.46 -1.54 2.40
N ASP A 123 9.70 -1.10 2.17
CA ASP A 123 10.17 -0.60 0.88
C ASP A 123 10.55 -1.81 0.01
N CYS A 124 9.84 -2.01 -1.10
CA CYS A 124 9.94 -3.18 -1.96
C CYS A 124 10.89 -2.95 -3.14
N MET A 125 11.30 -4.03 -3.83
CA MET A 125 12.24 -3.94 -4.97
C MET A 125 11.72 -3.11 -6.14
N ASP A 126 10.39 -3.00 -6.28
CA ASP A 126 9.71 -2.18 -7.29
C ASP A 126 9.45 -0.74 -6.80
N GLY A 127 10.00 -0.35 -5.65
CA GLY A 127 9.81 0.97 -5.03
C GLY A 127 8.46 1.15 -4.34
N CYS A 128 7.53 0.19 -4.44
CA CYS A 128 6.26 0.26 -3.74
C CYS A 128 6.46 0.13 -2.23
N ILE A 129 5.60 0.82 -1.47
CA ILE A 129 5.52 0.65 -0.03
C ILE A 129 4.35 -0.26 0.29
N ARG A 130 4.61 -1.36 0.99
CA ARG A 130 3.61 -2.37 1.32
C ARG A 130 3.56 -2.65 2.82
N ASP A 131 2.36 -2.81 3.36
CA ASP A 131 2.15 -3.36 4.69
C ASP A 131 2.12 -4.90 4.69
N LEU A 132 2.06 -5.48 5.89
CA LEU A 132 1.83 -6.92 6.12
C LEU A 132 0.43 -7.22 6.68
N ALA A 133 -0.46 -6.23 6.74
CA ALA A 133 -1.81 -6.34 7.27
C ALA A 133 -2.75 -6.94 6.21
N ALA A 134 -2.53 -8.22 5.88
CA ALA A 134 -3.40 -8.94 4.98
C ALA A 134 -4.85 -8.99 5.51
N MET A 135 -5.82 -8.68 4.66
CA MET A 135 -7.23 -8.88 4.97
C MET A 135 -7.55 -10.37 5.09
N ARG A 136 -7.86 -10.87 6.29
CA ARG A 136 -8.44 -12.21 6.50
C ARG A 136 -9.96 -12.15 6.46
N GLY A 137 -10.51 -11.69 5.34
CA GLY A 137 -11.96 -11.64 5.06
C GLY A 137 -12.80 -10.64 5.88
N THR A 138 -12.21 -9.95 6.86
CA THR A 138 -12.91 -8.91 7.63
C THR A 138 -12.11 -7.61 7.68
N TYR A 139 -12.68 -6.56 7.13
CA TYR A 139 -12.25 -5.18 7.31
C TYR A 139 -13.11 -4.50 8.37
N ARG A 140 -12.48 -3.74 9.27
CA ARG A 140 -13.13 -2.97 10.33
C ARG A 140 -12.61 -1.55 10.26
N ILE A 141 -13.52 -0.56 10.20
CA ILE A 141 -13.16 0.85 10.31
C ILE A 141 -12.58 1.13 11.70
N ILE A 142 -11.47 1.86 11.73
CA ILE A 142 -10.77 2.31 12.94
C ILE A 142 -10.70 3.84 12.95
N PRO A 143 -10.35 4.49 14.08
CA PRO A 143 -10.23 5.95 14.12
C PRO A 143 -9.28 6.51 13.05
N GLU A 144 -8.20 5.79 12.74
CA GLU A 144 -7.22 6.17 11.72
C GLU A 144 -7.75 6.12 10.29
N THR A 145 -8.86 5.41 10.02
CA THR A 145 -9.46 5.31 8.68
C THR A 145 -9.84 6.70 8.14
N GLU A 146 -10.41 7.58 8.98
CA GLU A 146 -10.78 8.93 8.57
C GLU A 146 -9.54 9.74 8.14
N TYR A 147 -8.48 9.67 8.93
CA TYR A 147 -7.21 10.34 8.63
C TYR A 147 -6.53 9.76 7.39
N ALA A 148 -6.64 8.45 7.17
CA ALA A 148 -6.14 7.79 5.96
C ALA A 148 -6.83 8.32 4.70
N ILE A 149 -8.16 8.47 4.73
CA ILE A 149 -8.93 9.03 3.62
C ILE A 149 -8.56 10.50 3.38
N LYS A 150 -8.46 11.31 4.44
CA LYS A 150 -8.05 12.73 4.34
C LYS A 150 -6.64 12.85 3.75
N MET A 151 -5.73 11.96 4.12
CA MET A 151 -4.38 11.89 3.54
C MET A 151 -4.41 11.53 2.06
N LEU A 152 -5.20 10.52 1.66
CA LEU A 152 -5.42 10.14 0.27
C LEU A 152 -5.93 11.32 -0.56
N PHE A 153 -7.00 11.98 -0.13
CA PHE A 153 -7.59 13.10 -0.87
C PHE A 153 -6.65 14.31 -0.96
N SER A 154 -5.95 14.64 0.12
CA SER A 154 -4.93 15.70 0.12
C SER A 154 -3.82 15.40 -0.90
N ALA A 155 -3.32 14.16 -0.94
CA ALA A 155 -2.29 13.76 -1.90
C ALA A 155 -2.80 13.86 -3.35
N LEU A 156 -4.02 13.38 -3.63
CA LEU A 156 -4.65 13.47 -4.95
C LEU A 156 -4.86 14.94 -5.39
N ALA A 157 -5.31 15.80 -4.48
CA ALA A 157 -5.50 17.22 -4.74
C ALA A 157 -4.17 17.93 -5.06
N LYS A 158 -3.10 17.66 -4.29
CA LYS A 158 -1.75 18.19 -4.56
C LYS A 158 -1.19 17.73 -5.90
N MET A 159 -1.53 16.51 -6.32
CA MET A 159 -1.15 15.97 -7.64
C MET A 159 -2.01 16.54 -8.79
N ASN A 160 -3.01 17.37 -8.47
CA ASN A 160 -3.92 17.97 -9.43
C ASN A 160 -4.63 16.95 -10.32
N VAL A 161 -5.07 15.82 -9.75
CA VAL A 161 -5.84 14.82 -10.52
C VAL A 161 -7.19 15.40 -10.95
N ASN A 162 -7.69 14.98 -12.12
CA ASN A 162 -8.99 15.44 -12.61
C ASN A 162 -10.15 14.68 -11.95
N SER A 163 -10.06 13.34 -11.92
CA SER A 163 -11.06 12.49 -11.29
C SER A 163 -10.43 11.27 -10.64
N ALA A 164 -10.99 10.84 -9.51
CA ALA A 164 -10.59 9.65 -8.78
C ALA A 164 -11.72 8.63 -8.76
N HIS A 165 -11.46 7.44 -9.28
CA HIS A 165 -12.37 6.30 -9.24
C HIS A 165 -11.85 5.29 -8.22
N ILE A 166 -12.51 5.18 -7.07
CA ILE A 166 -12.15 4.24 -6.01
C ILE A 166 -12.97 2.98 -6.17
N LEU A 167 -12.28 1.86 -6.39
CA LEU A 167 -12.90 0.55 -6.50
C LEU A 167 -12.76 -0.18 -5.17
N LEU A 168 -13.88 -0.66 -4.65
CA LEU A 168 -13.96 -1.41 -3.41
C LEU A 168 -14.56 -2.79 -3.69
N ASP A 169 -13.96 -3.80 -3.09
CA ASP A 169 -14.42 -5.18 -3.19
C ASP A 169 -15.73 -5.35 -2.41
N GLU A 170 -16.83 -5.60 -3.13
CA GLU A 170 -18.19 -5.71 -2.58
C GLU A 170 -18.28 -6.79 -1.47
N PRO A 171 -17.79 -8.04 -1.70
CA PRO A 171 -17.69 -9.08 -0.68
C PRO A 171 -17.00 -8.71 0.64
N VAL A 172 -16.14 -7.70 0.67
CA VAL A 172 -15.38 -7.35 1.88
C VAL A 172 -16.31 -6.68 2.90
N SER A 173 -16.26 -7.15 4.15
CA SER A 173 -17.09 -6.59 5.22
C SER A 173 -16.85 -5.09 5.40
N ASN A 174 -17.91 -4.33 5.64
CA ASN A 174 -17.89 -2.86 5.77
C ASN A 174 -17.50 -2.10 4.48
N SER A 175 -17.46 -2.72 3.31
CA SER A 175 -17.27 -2.04 2.02
C SER A 175 -18.26 -0.88 1.80
N GLY A 176 -19.55 -1.10 2.07
CA GLY A 176 -20.57 -0.06 2.01
C GLY A 176 -20.37 1.08 3.03
N ARG A 177 -19.87 0.77 4.24
CA ARG A 177 -19.58 1.80 5.24
C ARG A 177 -18.35 2.62 4.87
N LEU A 178 -17.31 1.98 4.33
CA LEU A 178 -16.14 2.68 3.83
C LEU A 178 -16.51 3.60 2.65
N LYS A 179 -17.38 3.13 1.74
CA LYS A 179 -17.93 3.95 0.66
C LYS A 179 -18.65 5.20 1.19
N ALA A 180 -19.52 5.04 2.19
CA ALA A 180 -20.20 6.19 2.81
C ALA A 180 -19.20 7.17 3.41
N LEU A 181 -18.23 6.68 4.20
CA LEU A 181 -17.21 7.52 4.83
C LEU A 181 -16.34 8.28 3.81
N LEU A 182 -15.96 7.64 2.70
CA LEU A 182 -15.25 8.29 1.59
C LEU A 182 -16.07 9.44 0.98
N ALA A 183 -17.38 9.24 0.81
CA ALA A 183 -18.27 10.26 0.27
C ALA A 183 -18.45 11.43 1.24
N ASP A 184 -18.70 11.14 2.52
CA ASP A 184 -18.88 12.14 3.57
C ASP A 184 -17.64 13.05 3.69
N ILE A 185 -16.43 12.44 3.74
CA ILE A 185 -15.18 13.21 3.81
C ILE A 185 -14.95 14.02 2.53
N LYS A 186 -15.34 13.50 1.36
CA LYS A 186 -15.21 14.26 0.10
C LYS A 186 -16.11 15.49 0.10
N GLU A 187 -17.33 15.37 0.62
CA GLU A 187 -18.26 16.49 0.77
C GLU A 187 -17.68 17.54 1.75
N GLU A 188 -17.17 17.11 2.91
CA GLU A 188 -16.51 17.98 3.88
C GLU A 188 -15.31 18.74 3.29
N GLN A 189 -14.56 18.09 2.40
CA GLN A 189 -13.31 18.61 1.83
C GLN A 189 -13.45 19.13 0.39
N ASP A 190 -14.67 19.33 -0.10
CA ASP A 190 -14.89 19.62 -1.53
C ASP A 190 -14.10 20.84 -2.03
N LYS A 191 -14.02 21.89 -1.21
CA LYS A 191 -13.27 23.12 -1.53
C LYS A 191 -11.76 22.91 -1.67
N CYS A 192 -11.16 22.00 -0.92
CA CYS A 192 -9.72 21.74 -0.95
C CYS A 192 -9.35 20.52 -1.82
N CYS A 193 -10.33 19.72 -2.22
CA CYS A 193 -10.17 18.54 -3.05
C CYS A 193 -11.04 18.66 -4.31
N PRO A 194 -10.63 19.45 -5.33
CA PRO A 194 -11.49 19.82 -6.46
C PRO A 194 -11.72 18.71 -7.50
N PHE A 195 -11.09 17.55 -7.34
CA PHE A 195 -11.26 16.42 -8.25
C PHE A 195 -12.67 15.81 -8.09
N SER A 196 -13.21 15.27 -9.19
CA SER A 196 -14.44 14.48 -9.12
C SER A 196 -14.18 13.11 -8.49
N LEU A 197 -15.04 12.67 -7.59
CA LEU A 197 -14.93 11.36 -6.93
C LEU A 197 -16.05 10.43 -7.40
N ASP A 198 -15.68 9.21 -7.77
CA ASP A 198 -16.59 8.10 -8.04
C ASP A 198 -16.17 6.88 -7.22
N ILE A 199 -17.12 6.24 -6.54
CA ILE A 199 -16.84 5.10 -5.65
C ILE A 199 -17.73 3.93 -6.03
N GLN A 200 -17.10 2.84 -6.47
CA GLN A 200 -17.79 1.66 -6.98
C GLN A 200 -17.56 0.46 -6.06
N LEU A 201 -18.64 -0.28 -5.82
CA LEU A 201 -18.57 -1.61 -5.20
C LEU A 201 -18.62 -2.63 -6.33
N LEU A 202 -17.59 -3.47 -6.46
CA LEU A 202 -17.45 -4.46 -7.53
C LEU A 202 -17.14 -5.83 -6.94
N LYS A 203 -17.58 -6.89 -7.62
CA LYS A 203 -17.25 -8.28 -7.24
C LYS A 203 -15.82 -8.69 -7.59
N ASP A 204 -15.23 -8.05 -8.60
CA ASP A 204 -13.89 -8.34 -9.09
C ASP A 204 -13.15 -7.05 -9.41
N VAL A 205 -12.56 -6.46 -8.36
CA VAL A 205 -11.81 -5.19 -8.45
C VAL A 205 -10.52 -5.41 -9.24
N ASP A 206 -9.82 -6.51 -9.02
CA ASP A 206 -8.53 -6.82 -9.65
C ASP A 206 -8.65 -6.83 -11.17
N ARG A 207 -9.61 -7.59 -11.71
CA ARG A 207 -9.81 -7.66 -13.18
C ARG A 207 -10.20 -6.32 -13.78
N GLU A 208 -11.00 -5.53 -13.07
CA GLU A 208 -11.35 -4.20 -13.53
C GLU A 208 -10.10 -3.33 -13.67
N LEU A 209 -9.21 -3.37 -12.67
CA LEU A 209 -7.96 -2.58 -12.64
C LEU A 209 -6.91 -3.04 -13.65
N TRP A 210 -6.89 -4.31 -14.04
CA TRP A 210 -5.93 -4.83 -15.04
C TRP A 210 -6.03 -4.12 -16.40
N THR A 211 -7.17 -3.53 -16.72
CA THR A 211 -7.40 -2.86 -18.02
C THR A 211 -7.28 -1.34 -17.95
N LYS A 212 -6.86 -0.78 -16.80
CA LYS A 212 -6.84 0.68 -16.58
C LYS A 212 -5.44 1.27 -16.68
N GLU A 213 -5.41 2.53 -17.06
CA GLU A 213 -4.27 3.43 -16.94
C GLU A 213 -4.32 4.19 -15.62
N ASN A 214 -3.16 4.70 -15.17
CA ASN A 214 -3.01 5.54 -13.98
C ASN A 214 -3.58 4.88 -12.71
N VAL A 215 -3.33 3.59 -12.55
CA VAL A 215 -3.77 2.83 -11.37
C VAL A 215 -2.91 3.19 -10.16
N ILE A 216 -3.55 3.52 -9.05
CA ILE A 216 -2.93 3.70 -7.74
C ILE A 216 -3.14 2.40 -6.96
N THR A 217 -2.07 1.63 -6.84
CA THR A 217 -2.04 0.37 -6.09
C THR A 217 -0.61 0.05 -5.69
N ALA A 218 -0.46 -0.78 -4.67
CA ALA A 218 0.78 -1.46 -4.34
C ALA A 218 0.67 -2.99 -4.54
N ASP A 219 -0.47 -3.52 -5.00
CA ASP A 219 -0.63 -4.96 -5.21
C ASP A 219 0.21 -5.45 -6.40
N ALA A 220 1.05 -6.46 -6.17
CA ALA A 220 1.99 -6.94 -7.18
C ALA A 220 1.31 -7.52 -8.43
N ILE A 221 0.15 -8.17 -8.27
CA ILE A 221 -0.59 -8.77 -9.39
C ILE A 221 -1.23 -7.66 -10.22
N ILE A 222 -1.83 -6.65 -9.59
CA ILE A 222 -2.42 -5.53 -10.31
C ILE A 222 -1.34 -4.72 -11.05
N LEU A 223 -0.18 -4.48 -10.42
CA LEU A 223 0.96 -3.82 -11.06
C LEU A 223 1.46 -4.59 -12.30
N ASP A 224 1.47 -5.92 -12.24
CA ASP A 224 1.91 -6.75 -13.37
C ASP A 224 0.94 -6.67 -14.56
N HIS A 225 -0.35 -6.44 -14.33
CA HIS A 225 -1.39 -6.52 -15.37
C HIS A 225 -1.91 -5.17 -15.87
N CYS A 226 -2.03 -4.15 -15.01
CA CYS A 226 -2.54 -2.83 -15.39
C CYS A 226 -1.75 -2.20 -16.56
N ILE A 227 -2.36 -1.23 -17.24
CA ILE A 227 -1.73 -0.53 -18.37
C ILE A 227 -0.64 0.41 -17.86
N SER A 228 -0.95 1.19 -16.82
CA SER A 228 0.00 2.10 -16.17
C SER A 228 -0.37 2.37 -14.71
N TRP A 229 0.60 2.73 -13.89
CA TRP A 229 0.41 2.89 -12.44
C TRP A 229 1.21 4.04 -11.84
N PHE A 230 0.83 4.46 -10.63
CA PHE A 230 1.50 5.51 -9.86
C PHE A 230 1.69 5.13 -8.39
N ASN A 231 2.88 5.38 -7.86
CA ASN A 231 3.24 5.07 -6.48
C ASN A 231 2.80 6.15 -5.48
N LEU A 232 1.50 6.21 -5.17
CA LEU A 232 0.97 7.17 -4.18
C LEU A 232 1.59 6.96 -2.79
N MET A 233 1.82 5.70 -2.39
CA MET A 233 2.30 5.38 -1.04
C MET A 233 3.69 5.96 -0.76
N ALA A 234 4.58 6.01 -1.76
CA ALA A 234 5.88 6.65 -1.64
C ALA A 234 5.77 8.15 -1.33
N VAL A 235 4.79 8.84 -1.93
CA VAL A 235 4.52 10.26 -1.66
C VAL A 235 4.03 10.44 -0.23
N CYS A 236 3.01 9.67 0.18
CA CYS A 236 2.46 9.75 1.54
C CYS A 236 3.49 9.40 2.62
N ALA A 237 4.35 8.41 2.37
CA ALA A 237 5.42 8.04 3.31
C ALA A 237 6.45 9.15 3.47
N LYS A 238 6.83 9.82 2.38
CA LYS A 238 7.75 10.96 2.41
C LYS A 238 7.16 12.13 3.19
N GLU A 239 5.88 12.46 2.96
CA GLU A 239 5.20 13.57 3.65
C GLU A 239 4.98 13.30 5.14
N SER A 240 4.66 12.06 5.52
CA SER A 240 4.46 11.68 6.93
C SER A 240 5.75 11.42 7.69
N GLY A 241 6.90 11.32 6.99
CA GLY A 241 8.18 10.93 7.59
C GLY A 241 8.25 9.44 7.98
N ALA A 242 7.36 8.61 7.43
CA ALA A 242 7.39 7.17 7.64
C ALA A 242 8.73 6.58 7.17
N LYS A 243 9.21 5.57 7.89
CA LYS A 243 10.48 4.88 7.60
C LYS A 243 10.24 3.41 7.30
N PRO A 244 9.81 3.06 6.07
CA PRO A 244 9.65 1.68 5.68
C PRO A 244 10.96 0.90 5.81
N LEU A 245 10.86 -0.36 6.23
CA LEU A 245 12.00 -1.25 6.35
C LEU A 245 12.37 -1.82 4.98
N ARG A 246 13.67 -2.00 4.75
CA ARG A 246 14.17 -2.69 3.56
C ARG A 246 14.73 -4.06 3.92
N ALA A 247 14.02 -5.10 3.49
CA ALA A 247 14.35 -6.51 3.70
C ALA A 247 15.14 -7.15 2.54
N TRP A 248 15.51 -6.36 1.53
CA TRP A 248 16.28 -6.79 0.36
C TRP A 248 17.53 -5.89 0.20
N ALA A 249 18.47 -6.32 -0.65
CA ALA A 249 19.78 -5.71 -0.82
C ALA A 249 19.87 -4.88 -2.10
#